data_AF-A0A7S1JYN8-F1
#
_entry.id   AF-A0A7S1JYN8-F1
#
_cell.length_a   1.000
_cell.length_b   1.000
_cell.length_c   1.000
_cell.angle_alpha   90.00
_cell.angle_beta   90.00
_cell.angle_gamma   90.00
#
_symmetry.space_group_name_H-M   'P 1'
#
loop_
_entity.id
_entity.type
_entity.pdbx_description
1 polymer ?
#
loop_
_entity_poly.entity_id
_entity_poly.type
_entity_poly.pdbx_seq_one_letter_code
_entity_poly.pdbx_strand_id
1 'polypeptide(L)'
;VLLDMSPPKLEMLLIHGMFVWDRQDLKLEATYIWVSGGIWELGTEAEPFVNNAEIILHGDKWTTIEMPRIGNKMLATSPNRSIGRLGQMDIHGKVRQRVWTFLAETALKGATTLKLREPVDWVEDERILVTSSAGLGQIEESTVLSSSGTTVTLKTPLKHDHKVDTFAGGSYGFPDTVMTCEVALLSRNIKIHGDYNSKKQKYGVHTMAAVGALQRFENAEVFHCGQQGNLGRYCTHFHLSSILHDGYVKANSIHHSFQRAVTIHGVWYAKITDNVAYDVAGHTIFVEDGAEKWNRIEGNLVALTRKNPVMLSSDMKPANFWQQIPTNYWRHNVAAGSVAFGFWFELTGRPTGPSRTMDLCPFNEHIGEFKNNSAHSSSIGLRIYPGWNPK
;
A
#
# COMPACT_ATOMS: atom_id res chain seq x y z
N VAL A 1 -22.43 17.97 -5.20
CA VAL A 1 -22.61 18.05 -3.73
C VAL A 1 -21.30 18.48 -3.14
N LEU A 2 -21.30 19.55 -2.35
CA LEU A 2 -20.19 19.92 -1.51
C LEU A 2 -20.44 19.34 -0.12
N LEU A 3 -19.46 18.64 0.45
CA LEU A 3 -19.49 18.18 1.83
C LEU A 3 -18.88 19.27 2.71
N ASP A 4 -19.73 20.11 3.30
CA ASP A 4 -19.38 21.28 4.11
C ASP A 4 -19.71 21.11 5.61
N MET A 5 -20.20 19.94 5.99
CA MET A 5 -20.41 19.53 7.37
C MET A 5 -20.28 18.01 7.51
N SER A 6 -19.92 17.55 8.71
CA SER A 6 -19.85 16.11 9.00
C SER A 6 -21.28 15.55 9.12
N PRO A 7 -21.74 14.69 8.21
CA PRO A 7 -23.09 14.16 8.26
C PRO A 7 -23.21 13.11 9.38
N PRO A 8 -24.45 12.76 9.81
CA PRO A 8 -24.63 11.53 10.57
C PRO A 8 -24.14 10.33 9.78
N LYS A 9 -23.84 9.22 10.46
CA LYS A 9 -23.46 7.97 9.80
C LYS A 9 -24.49 7.59 8.74
N LEU A 10 -24.01 7.44 7.51
CA LEU A 10 -24.82 7.05 6.36
C LEU A 10 -24.83 5.52 6.25
N GLU A 11 -25.95 4.96 5.79
CA GLU A 11 -25.89 3.57 5.32
C GLU A 11 -25.15 3.51 4.00
N MET A 12 -25.55 4.32 3.01
CA MET A 12 -24.92 4.38 1.70
C MET A 12 -24.77 5.81 1.21
N LEU A 13 -23.60 6.12 0.66
CA LEU A 13 -23.35 7.29 -0.18
C LEU A 13 -23.09 6.83 -1.62
N LEU A 14 -24.07 7.02 -2.50
CA LEU A 14 -23.97 6.68 -3.93
C LEU A 14 -23.77 7.95 -4.76
N ILE A 15 -22.66 8.01 -5.50
CA ILE A 15 -22.22 9.21 -6.24
C ILE A 15 -22.29 8.94 -7.74
N HIS A 16 -23.28 9.52 -8.41
CA HIS A 16 -23.41 9.54 -9.89
C HIS A 16 -22.99 10.87 -10.52
N GLY A 17 -22.97 11.95 -9.71
CA GLY A 17 -22.53 13.28 -10.10
C GLY A 17 -21.17 13.61 -9.49
N MET A 18 -20.95 14.86 -9.13
CA MET A 18 -19.73 15.31 -8.46
C MET A 18 -19.96 15.47 -6.95
N PHE A 19 -19.09 14.88 -6.16
CA PHE A 19 -19.02 14.98 -4.70
C PHE A 19 -17.65 15.55 -4.34
N VAL A 20 -17.64 16.72 -3.69
CA VAL A 20 -16.42 17.46 -3.36
C VAL A 20 -16.35 17.63 -1.86
N TRP A 21 -15.20 17.33 -1.28
CA TRP A 21 -14.91 17.60 0.12
C TRP A 21 -14.49 19.05 0.30
N ASP A 22 -15.21 19.80 1.13
CA ASP A 22 -14.87 21.19 1.42
C ASP A 22 -13.53 21.31 2.16
N ARG A 23 -12.78 22.40 1.97
CA ARG A 23 -11.40 22.56 2.45
C ARG A 23 -11.33 22.85 3.97
N GLN A 24 -11.88 21.94 4.77
CA GLN A 24 -11.98 22.03 6.23
C GLN A 24 -11.99 20.65 6.88
N ASP A 25 -11.79 20.65 8.20
CA ASP A 25 -11.70 19.43 8.99
C ASP A 25 -13.08 18.76 9.12
N LEU A 26 -13.24 17.56 8.55
CA LEU A 26 -14.52 16.87 8.49
C LEU A 26 -14.38 15.36 8.72
N LYS A 27 -15.49 14.74 9.08
CA LYS A 27 -15.62 13.29 9.26
C LYS A 27 -16.77 12.76 8.42
N LEU A 28 -16.53 11.68 7.69
CA LEU A 28 -17.54 10.97 6.91
C LEU A 28 -17.61 9.51 7.36
N GLU A 29 -18.76 9.11 7.87
CA GLU A 29 -19.01 7.74 8.31
C GLU A 29 -20.07 7.09 7.43
N ALA A 30 -19.78 5.90 6.89
CA ALA A 30 -20.73 5.18 6.06
C ALA A 30 -20.58 3.65 6.15
N THR A 31 -21.60 2.88 5.76
CA THR A 31 -21.44 1.44 5.48
C THR A 31 -20.91 1.21 4.06
N TYR A 32 -21.43 1.96 3.08
CA TYR A 32 -20.99 1.92 1.69
C TYR A 32 -20.74 3.33 1.15
N ILE A 33 -19.61 3.54 0.48
CA ILE A 33 -19.44 4.70 -0.39
C ILE A 33 -19.06 4.23 -1.79
N TRP A 34 -19.91 4.57 -2.75
CA TRP A 34 -19.80 4.09 -4.11
C TRP A 34 -19.86 5.23 -5.12
N VAL A 35 -18.74 5.50 -5.77
CA VAL A 35 -18.64 6.39 -6.94
C VAL A 35 -18.98 5.60 -8.20
N SER A 36 -20.24 5.64 -8.61
CA SER A 36 -20.75 4.88 -9.76
C SER A 36 -20.95 5.81 -10.96
N GLY A 37 -19.93 5.94 -11.80
CA GLY A 37 -19.90 6.86 -12.95
C GLY A 37 -19.86 8.35 -12.58
N GLY A 38 -19.72 8.66 -11.29
CA GLY A 38 -19.54 10.00 -10.76
C GLY A 38 -18.07 10.36 -10.49
N ILE A 39 -17.87 11.47 -9.79
CA ILE A 39 -16.56 12.01 -9.41
C ILE A 39 -16.57 12.26 -7.90
N TRP A 40 -15.59 11.71 -7.19
CA TRP A 40 -15.23 12.13 -5.83
C TRP A 40 -13.95 12.96 -5.90
N GLU A 41 -13.98 14.15 -5.32
CA GLU A 41 -12.80 14.99 -5.08
C GLU A 41 -12.57 15.24 -3.57
N LEU A 42 -11.47 14.73 -3.02
CA LEU A 42 -10.93 15.08 -1.70
C LEU A 42 -9.50 15.56 -1.92
N GLY A 43 -9.39 16.83 -2.32
CA GLY A 43 -8.18 17.38 -2.90
C GLY A 43 -7.95 16.89 -4.33
N THR A 44 -7.01 17.54 -5.00
CA THR A 44 -6.55 17.17 -6.34
C THR A 44 -5.02 17.14 -6.36
N GLU A 45 -4.45 16.61 -7.44
CA GLU A 45 -2.98 16.61 -7.64
C GLU A 45 -2.39 18.03 -7.65
N ALA A 46 -3.13 19.00 -8.23
CA ALA A 46 -2.70 20.40 -8.27
C ALA A 46 -2.96 21.14 -6.96
N GLU A 47 -4.04 20.80 -6.27
CA GLU A 47 -4.46 21.43 -5.02
C GLU A 47 -4.74 20.36 -3.95
N PRO A 48 -3.68 19.84 -3.30
CA PRO A 48 -3.84 18.82 -2.27
C PRO A 48 -4.64 19.33 -1.07
N PHE A 49 -5.37 18.44 -0.42
CA PHE A 49 -6.11 18.72 0.80
C PHE A 49 -5.17 18.79 1.99
N VAL A 50 -5.14 19.93 2.68
CA VAL A 50 -4.18 20.21 3.78
C VAL A 50 -4.80 20.12 5.18
N ASN A 51 -6.13 20.13 5.26
CA ASN A 51 -6.93 19.95 6.47
C ASN A 51 -7.00 18.47 6.89
N ASN A 52 -7.73 18.15 7.95
CA ASN A 52 -7.92 16.77 8.40
C ASN A 52 -9.21 16.15 7.84
N ALA A 53 -9.12 14.97 7.26
CA ALA A 53 -10.28 14.22 6.79
C ALA A 53 -10.26 12.82 7.39
N GLU A 54 -11.36 12.41 8.01
CA GLU A 54 -11.51 11.07 8.56
C GLU A 54 -12.70 10.36 7.92
N ILE A 55 -12.41 9.25 7.22
CA ILE A 55 -13.41 8.39 6.57
C ILE A 55 -13.45 7.07 7.33
N ILE A 56 -14.58 6.79 7.98
CA ILE A 56 -14.79 5.56 8.75
C ILE A 56 -15.84 4.70 8.06
N LEU A 57 -15.42 3.51 7.62
CA LEU A 57 -16.38 2.54 7.11
C LEU A 57 -16.80 1.52 8.15
N HIS A 58 -18.11 1.39 8.25
CA HIS A 58 -18.80 0.50 9.18
C HIS A 58 -19.23 -0.76 8.47
N GLY A 59 -19.25 -1.86 9.20
CA GLY A 59 -19.76 -3.12 8.67
C GLY A 59 -19.23 -4.32 9.42
N ASP A 60 -20.03 -5.37 9.38
CA ASP A 60 -19.85 -6.62 10.08
C ASP A 60 -19.72 -7.76 9.07
N LYS A 61 -18.76 -8.65 9.32
CA LYS A 61 -18.46 -9.79 8.44
C LYS A 61 -19.65 -10.72 8.16
N TRP A 62 -20.61 -10.80 9.08
CA TRP A 62 -21.67 -11.81 9.05
C TRP A 62 -23.02 -11.24 8.64
N THR A 63 -23.26 -9.98 8.96
CA THR A 63 -24.59 -9.35 8.85
C THR A 63 -24.65 -8.24 7.80
N THR A 64 -23.50 -7.67 7.39
CA THR A 64 -23.50 -6.62 6.35
C THR A 64 -23.58 -7.24 4.96
N ILE A 65 -24.59 -6.82 4.19
CA ILE A 65 -24.90 -7.39 2.87
C ILE A 65 -23.82 -6.99 1.85
N GLU A 66 -23.28 -7.96 1.11
CA GLU A 66 -22.36 -7.66 0.02
C GLU A 66 -23.08 -7.12 -1.22
N MET A 67 -22.62 -5.98 -1.73
CA MET A 67 -23.05 -5.50 -3.04
C MET A 67 -22.44 -6.40 -4.12
N PRO A 68 -23.22 -6.80 -5.14
CA PRO A 68 -22.72 -7.66 -6.21
C PRO A 68 -21.44 -7.11 -6.84
N ARG A 69 -20.41 -7.95 -6.92
CA ARG A 69 -19.07 -7.67 -7.49
C ARG A 69 -18.19 -6.69 -6.69
N ILE A 70 -18.78 -5.66 -6.09
CA ILE A 70 -18.05 -4.62 -5.36
C ILE A 70 -17.73 -5.03 -3.92
N GLY A 71 -18.69 -5.60 -3.17
CA GLY A 71 -18.52 -5.97 -1.76
C GLY A 71 -19.27 -5.05 -0.79
N ASN A 72 -18.85 -5.02 0.47
CA ASN A 72 -19.42 -4.20 1.55
C ASN A 72 -18.32 -3.50 2.35
N LYS A 73 -18.69 -2.64 3.32
CA LYS A 73 -17.72 -1.88 4.14
C LYS A 73 -16.66 -1.26 3.23
N MET A 74 -17.14 -0.58 2.19
CA MET A 74 -16.36 -0.33 0.98
C MET A 74 -16.37 1.13 0.55
N LEU A 75 -15.21 1.55 0.04
CA LEU A 75 -15.03 2.77 -0.73
C LEU A 75 -14.63 2.36 -2.15
N ALA A 76 -15.56 2.43 -3.09
CA ALA A 76 -15.32 1.95 -4.45
C ALA A 76 -15.67 2.98 -5.52
N THR A 77 -14.95 2.91 -6.64
CA THR A 77 -15.27 3.60 -7.87
C THR A 77 -15.47 2.60 -9.00
N SER A 78 -16.50 2.79 -9.82
CA SER A 78 -16.85 1.89 -10.92
C SER A 78 -17.49 2.64 -12.08
N PRO A 79 -17.52 2.07 -13.30
CA PRO A 79 -18.36 2.59 -14.37
C PRO A 79 -19.84 2.49 -14.00
N ASN A 80 -20.64 3.38 -14.58
CA ASN A 80 -22.08 3.31 -14.58
C ASN A 80 -22.58 3.24 -16.02
N ARG A 81 -23.01 2.04 -16.43
CA ARG A 81 -23.45 1.77 -17.80
C ARG A 81 -24.72 2.53 -18.17
N SER A 82 -25.59 2.80 -17.21
CA SER A 82 -26.85 3.51 -17.45
C SER A 82 -26.64 4.97 -17.85
N ILE A 83 -25.54 5.59 -17.42
CA ILE A 83 -25.17 6.97 -17.78
C ILE A 83 -23.92 7.06 -18.65
N GLY A 84 -23.35 5.93 -19.08
CA GLY A 84 -22.20 5.87 -19.98
C GLY A 84 -20.91 6.51 -19.46
N ARG A 85 -20.70 6.55 -18.14
CA ARG A 85 -19.54 7.22 -17.51
C ARG A 85 -18.68 6.26 -16.70
N LEU A 86 -17.37 6.51 -16.72
CA LEU A 86 -16.42 5.92 -15.78
C LEU A 86 -16.47 6.69 -14.45
N GLY A 87 -16.36 5.98 -13.33
CA GLY A 87 -16.21 6.62 -12.03
C GLY A 87 -14.78 7.15 -11.86
N GLN A 88 -14.62 8.24 -11.11
CA GLN A 88 -13.34 8.85 -10.79
C GLN A 88 -13.26 9.17 -9.30
N MET A 89 -12.17 8.74 -8.66
CA MET A 89 -11.90 9.02 -7.26
C MET A 89 -10.52 9.67 -7.11
N ASP A 90 -10.53 10.94 -6.70
CA ASP A 90 -9.36 11.75 -6.40
C ASP A 90 -9.26 12.00 -4.91
N ILE A 91 -8.18 11.52 -4.32
CA ILE A 91 -7.88 11.69 -2.90
C ILE A 91 -6.40 12.07 -2.81
N HIS A 92 -6.15 13.34 -2.47
CA HIS A 92 -4.81 13.93 -2.43
C HIS A 92 -4.61 14.65 -1.12
N GLY A 93 -3.87 14.05 -0.19
CA GLY A 93 -3.53 14.62 1.11
C GLY A 93 -2.33 15.55 1.06
N LYS A 94 -1.95 16.07 2.23
CA LYS A 94 -0.84 16.99 2.41
C LYS A 94 0.46 16.34 1.93
N VAL A 95 1.10 16.98 0.94
CA VAL A 95 2.39 16.54 0.38
C VAL A 95 3.47 16.58 1.46
N ARG A 96 4.31 15.55 1.50
CA ARG A 96 5.43 15.40 2.44
C ARG A 96 6.76 15.52 1.71
N GLN A 97 7.74 16.14 2.36
CA GLN A 97 9.11 16.19 1.85
C GLN A 97 9.68 14.78 1.64
N ARG A 98 9.47 13.90 2.64
CA ARG A 98 9.80 12.47 2.60
C ARG A 98 8.77 11.67 3.37
N VAL A 99 8.26 10.61 2.74
CA VAL A 99 7.36 9.63 3.38
C VAL A 99 8.11 8.50 4.05
N TRP A 100 9.34 8.23 3.63
CA TRP A 100 10.32 7.40 4.32
C TRP A 100 11.74 7.77 3.86
N THR A 101 12.74 7.36 4.63
CA THR A 101 14.17 7.48 4.30
C THR A 101 14.96 6.43 5.10
N PHE A 102 16.28 6.51 5.08
CA PHE A 102 17.17 5.60 5.79
C PHE A 102 17.75 6.26 7.05
N LEU A 103 18.12 5.44 8.04
CA LEU A 103 19.05 5.86 9.08
C LEU A 103 20.42 6.21 8.47
N ALA A 104 21.02 7.29 8.97
CA ALA A 104 22.38 7.69 8.65
C ALA A 104 23.40 7.07 9.62
N GLU A 105 22.99 6.82 10.87
CA GLU A 105 23.83 6.19 11.89
C GLU A 105 23.02 5.19 12.73
N THR A 106 23.74 4.30 13.41
CA THR A 106 23.11 3.31 14.30
C THR A 106 22.35 4.00 15.42
N ALA A 107 21.07 3.67 15.58
CA ALA A 107 20.26 4.07 16.72
C ALA A 107 20.17 2.89 17.71
N LEU A 108 20.83 3.01 18.85
CA LEU A 108 20.85 1.96 19.87
C LEU A 108 19.54 1.94 20.67
N LYS A 109 19.23 0.78 21.26
CA LYS A 109 18.18 0.66 22.26
C LYS A 109 18.31 1.76 23.32
N GLY A 110 17.20 2.41 23.65
CA GLY A 110 17.17 3.55 24.57
C GLY A 110 17.42 4.90 23.92
N ALA A 111 17.81 4.95 22.64
CA ALA A 111 17.94 6.21 21.92
C ALA A 111 16.57 6.89 21.75
N THR A 112 16.56 8.20 21.93
CA THR A 112 15.40 9.09 21.67
C THR A 112 15.64 10.00 20.47
N THR A 113 16.76 9.85 19.77
CA THR A 113 17.10 10.65 18.60
C THR A 113 17.54 9.74 17.47
N LEU A 114 17.00 9.98 16.28
CA LEU A 114 17.38 9.32 15.04
C LEU A 114 18.09 10.33 14.13
N LYS A 115 19.21 9.93 13.53
CA LYS A 115 19.81 10.65 12.40
C LYS A 115 19.43 9.95 11.11
N LEU A 116 18.89 10.73 10.19
CA LEU A 116 18.37 10.29 8.90
C LEU A 116 19.31 10.71 7.78
N ARG A 117 19.26 10.03 6.63
CA ARG A 117 20.05 10.40 5.45
C ARG A 117 19.53 11.64 4.73
N GLU A 118 18.22 11.86 4.82
CA GLU A 118 17.54 12.96 4.15
C GLU A 118 16.72 13.79 5.14
N PRO A 119 16.55 15.09 4.88
CA PRO A 119 15.72 15.94 5.72
C PRO A 119 14.23 15.56 5.61
N VAL A 120 13.51 15.74 6.72
CA VAL A 120 12.08 15.42 6.86
C VAL A 120 11.30 16.61 7.39
N ASP A 121 9.98 16.60 7.15
CA ASP A 121 9.02 17.60 7.62
C ASP A 121 8.07 17.02 8.69
N TRP A 122 8.51 15.99 9.41
CA TRP A 122 7.69 15.26 10.38
C TRP A 122 7.46 16.09 11.65
N VAL A 123 6.21 16.20 12.09
CA VAL A 123 5.84 17.07 13.21
C VAL A 123 5.51 16.27 14.46
N GLU A 124 5.39 16.97 15.59
CA GLU A 124 5.02 16.37 16.87
C GLU A 124 3.75 15.50 16.74
N ASP A 125 3.71 14.39 17.47
CA ASP A 125 2.62 13.40 17.54
C ASP A 125 2.40 12.56 16.29
N GLU A 126 3.14 12.80 15.20
CA GLU A 126 3.12 11.89 14.07
C GLU A 126 3.79 10.55 14.40
N ARG A 127 3.14 9.47 13.96
CA ARG A 127 3.65 8.11 14.12
C ARG A 127 4.66 7.80 13.03
N ILE A 128 5.73 7.14 13.44
CA ILE A 128 6.75 6.62 12.53
C ILE A 128 6.96 5.13 12.75
N LEU A 129 7.54 4.49 11.75
CA LEU A 129 8.04 3.13 11.77
C LEU A 129 9.56 3.16 11.69
N VAL A 130 10.25 2.32 12.46
CA VAL A 130 11.67 2.02 12.29
C VAL A 130 11.81 0.54 11.98
N THR A 131 12.40 0.21 10.81
CA THR A 131 12.58 -1.18 10.39
C THR A 131 13.74 -1.85 11.13
N SER A 132 13.94 -3.15 10.93
CA SER A 132 14.90 -3.93 11.70
C SER A 132 16.10 -4.38 10.87
N SER A 133 17.28 -4.33 11.51
CA SER A 133 18.53 -4.92 11.05
C SER A 133 18.77 -6.36 11.56
N ALA A 134 17.90 -6.90 12.43
CA ALA A 134 18.13 -8.19 13.12
C ALA A 134 16.95 -9.16 13.10
N GLY A 135 15.74 -8.73 12.72
CA GLY A 135 14.59 -9.62 12.49
C GLY A 135 13.23 -8.96 12.68
N LEU A 136 12.18 -9.63 12.21
CA LEU A 136 10.81 -9.09 12.15
C LEU A 136 10.27 -8.60 13.50
N GLY A 137 10.67 -9.23 14.61
CA GLY A 137 10.20 -8.88 15.95
C GLY A 137 10.79 -7.60 16.55
N GLN A 138 11.75 -6.96 15.85
CA GLN A 138 12.40 -5.73 16.29
C GLN A 138 12.03 -4.52 15.40
N ILE A 139 11.11 -4.72 14.44
CA ILE A 139 10.47 -3.60 13.76
C ILE A 139 9.54 -2.94 14.78
N GLU A 140 9.68 -1.64 15.00
CA GLU A 140 8.90 -0.95 16.02
C GLU A 140 8.37 0.41 15.54
N GLU A 141 7.22 0.79 16.08
CA GLU A 141 6.67 2.12 15.90
C GLU A 141 7.15 3.06 17.00
N SER A 142 7.27 4.33 16.66
CA SER A 142 7.53 5.40 17.61
C SER A 142 6.70 6.65 17.27
N THR A 143 6.81 7.68 18.10
CA THR A 143 6.10 8.94 17.95
C THR A 143 7.09 10.08 17.96
N VAL A 144 6.95 10.99 16.99
CA VAL A 144 7.80 12.16 16.86
C VAL A 144 7.49 13.14 18.00
N LEU A 145 8.54 13.59 18.69
CA LEU A 145 8.51 14.75 19.57
C LEU A 145 8.78 16.01 18.76
N SER A 146 9.81 15.98 17.91
CA SER A 146 10.18 17.07 17.01
C SER A 146 11.09 16.57 15.89
N SER A 147 11.22 17.35 14.82
CA SER A 147 12.24 17.13 13.80
C SER A 147 12.90 18.44 13.38
N SER A 148 14.14 18.34 12.92
CA SER A 148 14.89 19.45 12.33
C SER A 148 15.91 18.92 11.34
N GLY A 149 15.71 19.24 10.06
CA GLY A 149 16.51 18.69 8.97
C GLY A 149 16.52 17.17 9.01
N THR A 150 17.69 16.57 9.17
CA THR A 150 17.92 15.12 9.22
C THR A 150 17.80 14.51 10.62
N THR A 151 17.41 15.28 11.64
CA THR A 151 17.30 14.79 13.02
C THR A 151 15.85 14.68 13.44
N VAL A 152 15.45 13.52 13.95
CA VAL A 152 14.13 13.30 14.56
C VAL A 152 14.30 12.92 16.01
N THR A 153 13.63 13.63 16.91
CA THR A 153 13.55 13.29 18.33
C THR A 153 12.24 12.57 18.61
N LEU A 154 12.29 11.50 19.41
CA LEU A 154 11.19 10.59 19.71
C LEU A 154 10.63 10.89 21.10
N LYS A 155 9.31 10.73 21.28
CA LYS A 155 8.65 10.86 22.59
C LYS A 155 9.03 9.73 23.54
N THR A 156 9.30 8.54 23.00
CA THR A 156 9.68 7.36 23.76
C THR A 156 10.99 6.77 23.25
N PRO A 157 11.85 6.26 24.14
CA PRO A 157 13.07 5.56 23.73
C PRO A 157 12.79 4.32 22.88
N LEU A 158 13.67 4.03 21.91
CA LEU A 158 13.64 2.80 21.13
C LEU A 158 13.81 1.56 22.02
N LYS A 159 13.11 0.47 21.69
CA LYS A 159 13.17 -0.80 22.44
C LYS A 159 14.27 -1.72 21.91
N HIS A 160 14.71 -1.52 20.68
CA HIS A 160 15.68 -2.35 19.98
C HIS A 160 16.83 -1.52 19.37
N ASP A 161 17.90 -2.21 18.98
CA ASP A 161 18.97 -1.62 18.19
C ASP A 161 18.58 -1.61 16.71
N HIS A 162 18.79 -0.48 16.05
CA HIS A 162 18.60 -0.30 14.61
C HIS A 162 19.94 0.09 14.00
N LYS A 163 20.64 -0.91 13.47
CA LYS A 163 22.05 -0.78 13.10
C LYS A 163 22.23 -0.31 11.66
N VAL A 164 23.23 0.52 11.48
CA VAL A 164 23.83 0.86 10.19
C VAL A 164 25.19 0.20 10.14
N ASP A 165 25.42 -0.61 9.10
CA ASP A 165 26.65 -1.37 8.89
C ASP A 165 27.06 -1.30 7.42
N THR A 166 28.32 -1.64 7.11
CA THR A 166 28.83 -1.69 5.75
C THR A 166 29.28 -3.11 5.43
N PHE A 167 28.65 -3.72 4.43
CA PHE A 167 29.13 -4.96 3.85
C PHE A 167 30.27 -4.67 2.88
N ALA A 168 31.46 -5.18 3.20
CA ALA A 168 32.64 -5.07 2.35
C ALA A 168 32.49 -5.98 1.11
N GLY A 169 32.07 -5.39 0.00
CA GLY A 169 31.78 -6.11 -1.25
C GLY A 169 33.05 -6.43 -2.05
N GLY A 170 34.16 -5.73 -1.77
CA GLY A 170 35.39 -5.79 -2.56
C GLY A 170 35.95 -7.21 -2.72
N SER A 171 35.87 -8.04 -1.68
CA SER A 171 36.30 -9.45 -1.73
C SER A 171 35.51 -10.31 -2.73
N TYR A 172 34.35 -9.83 -3.18
CA TYR A 172 33.47 -10.49 -4.14
C TYR A 172 33.40 -9.77 -5.49
N GLY A 173 34.23 -8.73 -5.70
CA GLY A 173 34.20 -7.92 -6.92
C GLY A 173 33.03 -6.93 -7.01
N PHE A 174 32.36 -6.65 -5.88
CA PHE A 174 31.25 -5.70 -5.80
C PHE A 174 31.63 -4.45 -4.99
N PRO A 175 30.94 -3.31 -5.19
CA PRO A 175 31.10 -2.15 -4.32
C PRO A 175 30.65 -2.45 -2.89
N ASP A 176 31.23 -1.73 -1.93
CA ASP A 176 30.74 -1.77 -0.55
C ASP A 176 29.28 -1.30 -0.48
N THR A 177 28.49 -2.01 0.31
CA THR A 177 27.05 -1.79 0.41
C THR A 177 26.68 -1.44 1.84
N VAL A 178 26.01 -0.30 2.03
CA VAL A 178 25.54 0.10 3.35
C VAL A 178 24.23 -0.63 3.67
N MET A 179 24.28 -1.47 4.70
CA MET A 179 23.15 -2.17 5.29
C MET A 179 22.56 -1.28 6.39
N THR A 180 21.31 -0.87 6.27
CA THR A 180 20.70 0.12 7.17
C THR A 180 19.23 -0.18 7.37
N CYS A 181 18.65 0.34 8.46
CA CYS A 181 17.20 0.40 8.61
C CYS A 181 16.63 1.64 7.91
N GLU A 182 15.34 1.54 7.63
CA GLU A 182 14.47 2.61 7.14
C GLU A 182 13.67 3.21 8.28
N VAL A 183 13.36 4.49 8.14
CA VAL A 183 12.44 5.21 9.01
C VAL A 183 11.34 5.79 8.13
N ALA A 184 10.08 5.53 8.48
CA ALA A 184 8.95 5.86 7.64
C ALA A 184 7.85 6.56 8.42
N LEU A 185 7.22 7.56 7.80
CA LEU A 185 6.08 8.26 8.36
C LEU A 185 4.81 7.45 8.16
N LEU A 186 4.13 7.09 9.24
CA LEU A 186 2.84 6.39 9.19
C LEU A 186 1.66 7.35 9.11
N SER A 187 1.74 8.51 9.79
CA SER A 187 0.63 9.46 9.86
C SER A 187 0.38 10.20 8.54
N ARG A 188 -0.90 10.40 8.17
CA ARG A 188 -1.35 11.34 7.14
C ARG A 188 -2.57 12.14 7.63
N ASN A 189 -2.87 13.26 6.97
CA ASN A 189 -4.01 14.11 7.31
C ASN A 189 -5.35 13.54 6.80
N ILE A 190 -5.33 12.73 5.75
CA ILE A 190 -6.48 11.95 5.29
C ILE A 190 -6.37 10.54 5.86
N LYS A 191 -7.38 10.11 6.63
CA LYS A 191 -7.46 8.78 7.24
C LYS A 191 -8.65 8.03 6.69
N ILE A 192 -8.42 6.80 6.22
CA ILE A 192 -9.46 5.89 5.73
C ILE A 192 -9.34 4.57 6.46
N HIS A 193 -10.34 4.23 7.27
CA HIS A 193 -10.25 3.03 8.08
C HIS A 193 -11.59 2.38 8.38
N GLY A 194 -11.52 1.10 8.75
CA GLY A 194 -12.67 0.41 9.31
C GLY A 194 -12.98 0.87 10.74
N ASP A 195 -14.22 0.63 11.15
CA ASP A 195 -14.71 0.84 12.51
C ASP A 195 -13.95 0.01 13.58
N TYR A 196 -14.34 0.20 14.85
CA TYR A 196 -13.74 -0.46 16.02
C TYR A 196 -13.84 -2.00 16.00
N ASN A 197 -14.80 -2.59 15.27
CA ASN A 197 -14.95 -4.05 15.18
C ASN A 197 -13.94 -4.69 14.21
N SER A 198 -13.38 -3.89 13.30
CA SER A 198 -12.52 -4.37 12.21
C SER A 198 -11.36 -5.23 12.70
N LYS A 199 -10.68 -4.82 13.77
CA LYS A 199 -9.54 -5.56 14.34
C LYS A 199 -9.94 -6.91 14.91
N LYS A 200 -11.08 -6.97 15.62
CA LYS A 200 -11.59 -8.21 16.23
C LYS A 200 -12.01 -9.21 15.16
N GLN A 201 -12.62 -8.73 14.08
CA GLN A 201 -13.15 -9.57 13.01
C GLN A 201 -12.15 -9.86 11.88
N LYS A 202 -11.01 -9.15 11.87
CA LYS A 202 -10.10 -9.10 10.73
C LYS A 202 -10.83 -8.66 9.44
N TYR A 203 -11.72 -7.69 9.59
CA TYR A 203 -12.69 -7.28 8.58
C TYR A 203 -12.79 -5.75 8.51
N GLY A 204 -11.91 -5.18 7.69
CA GLY A 204 -11.72 -3.74 7.55
C GLY A 204 -12.43 -3.11 6.37
N VAL A 205 -12.19 -1.82 6.19
CA VAL A 205 -12.50 -1.13 4.94
C VAL A 205 -11.75 -1.78 3.78
N HIS A 206 -12.42 -1.99 2.65
CA HIS A 206 -11.72 -2.27 1.41
C HIS A 206 -11.96 -1.14 0.40
N THR A 207 -10.99 -0.89 -0.46
CA THR A 207 -11.16 0.05 -1.58
C THR A 207 -11.00 -0.64 -2.91
N MET A 208 -11.67 -0.12 -3.95
CA MET A 208 -11.63 -0.71 -5.29
C MET A 208 -11.87 0.32 -6.38
N ALA A 209 -11.02 0.30 -7.40
CA ALA A 209 -11.29 0.90 -8.71
C ALA A 209 -11.62 -0.21 -9.71
N ALA A 210 -12.90 -0.38 -10.00
CA ALA A 210 -13.42 -1.46 -10.83
C ALA A 210 -13.54 -1.04 -12.29
N VAL A 211 -13.08 -1.90 -13.19
CA VAL A 211 -13.40 -1.92 -14.63
C VAL A 211 -13.27 -0.55 -15.30
N GLY A 212 -12.04 -0.06 -15.39
CA GLY A 212 -11.70 1.17 -16.11
C GLY A 212 -11.98 2.44 -15.32
N ALA A 213 -12.60 2.35 -14.14
CA ALA A 213 -12.73 3.50 -13.26
C ALA A 213 -11.37 4.02 -12.79
N LEU A 214 -11.25 5.34 -12.68
CA LEU A 214 -10.02 6.00 -12.29
C LEU A 214 -9.94 6.15 -10.77
N GLN A 215 -8.79 5.78 -10.20
CA GLN A 215 -8.44 6.07 -8.82
C GLN A 215 -7.05 6.70 -8.78
N ARG A 216 -6.96 7.86 -8.13
CA ARG A 216 -5.72 8.59 -7.83
C ARG A 216 -5.70 8.85 -6.33
N PHE A 217 -4.86 8.07 -5.65
CA PHE A 217 -4.82 8.01 -4.20
C PHE A 217 -3.43 8.42 -3.73
N GLU A 218 -3.28 9.59 -3.14
CA GLU A 218 -2.00 10.17 -2.76
C GLU A 218 -2.00 10.79 -1.35
N ASN A 219 -0.93 10.51 -0.58
CA ASN A 219 -0.73 11.04 0.77
C ASN A 219 -1.88 10.77 1.76
N ALA A 220 -2.50 9.58 1.70
CA ALA A 220 -3.52 9.12 2.65
C ALA A 220 -3.03 7.97 3.53
N GLU A 221 -3.58 7.87 4.74
CA GLU A 221 -3.33 6.82 5.72
C GLU A 221 -4.51 5.83 5.70
N VAL A 222 -4.24 4.56 5.40
CA VAL A 222 -5.24 3.50 5.30
C VAL A 222 -4.91 2.40 6.29
N PHE A 223 -5.78 2.18 7.27
CA PHE A 223 -5.56 1.19 8.32
C PHE A 223 -6.85 0.52 8.75
N HIS A 224 -6.75 -0.58 9.51
CA HIS A 224 -7.89 -1.45 9.78
C HIS A 224 -8.66 -1.76 8.48
N CYS A 225 -7.90 -2.12 7.46
CA CYS A 225 -8.33 -2.26 6.09
C CYS A 225 -8.09 -3.68 5.59
N GLY A 226 -8.72 -4.04 4.48
CA GLY A 226 -8.74 -5.40 3.98
C GLY A 226 -9.68 -6.32 4.74
N GLN A 227 -10.17 -7.39 4.10
CA GLN A 227 -11.13 -8.29 4.72
C GLN A 227 -10.63 -9.73 4.69
N GLN A 228 -10.00 -10.21 5.77
CA GLN A 228 -9.35 -11.53 5.82
C GLN A 228 -10.31 -12.69 5.52
N GLY A 229 -9.94 -13.53 4.55
CA GLY A 229 -10.77 -14.63 4.05
C GLY A 229 -11.72 -14.25 2.91
N ASN A 230 -11.72 -12.98 2.48
CA ASN A 230 -12.54 -12.51 1.36
C ASN A 230 -11.64 -12.05 0.20
N LEU A 231 -11.61 -12.83 -0.90
CA LEU A 231 -10.77 -12.55 -2.06
C LEU A 231 -11.26 -11.28 -2.80
N GLY A 232 -10.34 -10.44 -3.28
CA GLY A 232 -10.67 -9.20 -3.96
C GLY A 232 -11.03 -8.02 -3.05
N ARG A 233 -10.94 -8.16 -1.72
CA ARG A 233 -11.28 -7.13 -0.72
C ARG A 233 -10.03 -6.67 0.02
N TYR A 234 -9.32 -5.73 -0.59
CA TYR A 234 -8.00 -5.25 -0.17
C TYR A 234 -8.00 -3.78 0.25
N CYS A 235 -6.95 -3.30 0.92
CA CYS A 235 -6.85 -1.90 1.31
C CYS A 235 -6.87 -0.97 0.08
N THR A 236 -6.16 -1.33 -0.99
CA THR A 236 -6.29 -0.72 -2.32
C THR A 236 -6.29 -1.79 -3.41
N HIS A 237 -7.14 -1.63 -4.42
CA HIS A 237 -7.33 -2.62 -5.47
C HIS A 237 -7.72 -1.96 -6.80
N PHE A 238 -6.82 -2.00 -7.78
CA PHE A 238 -7.22 -1.76 -9.17
C PHE A 238 -7.67 -3.07 -9.79
N HIS A 239 -8.94 -3.15 -10.21
CA HIS A 239 -9.58 -4.39 -10.64
C HIS A 239 -10.05 -4.31 -12.10
N LEU A 240 -9.35 -5.02 -12.99
CA LEU A 240 -9.68 -5.24 -14.40
C LEU A 240 -9.87 -3.95 -15.20
N SER A 241 -8.98 -2.98 -15.00
CA SER A 241 -9.03 -1.70 -15.71
C SER A 241 -8.37 -1.71 -17.08
N SER A 242 -7.64 -2.79 -17.43
CA SER A 242 -6.82 -2.84 -18.65
C SER A 242 -5.81 -1.67 -18.65
N ILE A 243 -5.87 -0.76 -19.62
CA ILE A 243 -4.96 0.39 -19.72
C ILE A 243 -5.35 1.48 -18.71
N LEU A 244 -4.46 1.82 -17.78
CA LEU A 244 -4.69 2.82 -16.75
C LEU A 244 -3.46 3.74 -16.57
N HIS A 245 -3.23 4.65 -17.52
CA HIS A 245 -2.07 5.55 -17.50
C HIS A 245 -2.07 6.56 -16.34
N ASP A 246 -3.27 7.03 -15.97
CA ASP A 246 -3.43 8.12 -15.00
C ASP A 246 -3.75 7.61 -13.58
N GLY A 247 -3.94 6.30 -13.41
CA GLY A 247 -4.24 5.72 -12.10
C GLY A 247 -2.99 5.51 -11.25
N TYR A 248 -3.08 5.89 -9.98
CA TYR A 248 -1.98 5.70 -9.04
C TYR A 248 -2.39 5.53 -7.59
N VAL A 249 -1.51 4.82 -6.88
CA VAL A 249 -1.46 4.74 -5.42
C VAL A 249 -0.06 5.23 -5.04
N LYS A 250 0.04 6.44 -4.50
CA LYS A 250 1.30 7.16 -4.32
C LYS A 250 1.49 7.73 -2.91
N ALA A 251 2.67 7.61 -2.32
CA ALA A 251 3.01 8.28 -1.04
C ALA A 251 2.07 7.96 0.16
N ASN A 252 1.27 6.89 0.06
CA ASN A 252 0.31 6.50 1.10
C ASN A 252 1.00 5.72 2.21
N SER A 253 0.39 5.74 3.40
CA SER A 253 0.70 4.83 4.49
C SER A 253 -0.40 3.79 4.58
N ILE A 254 -0.10 2.51 4.37
CA ILE A 254 -1.09 1.43 4.39
C ILE A 254 -0.66 0.39 5.42
N HIS A 255 -1.33 0.34 6.58
CA HIS A 255 -0.81 -0.44 7.70
C HIS A 255 -1.87 -1.09 8.58
N HIS A 256 -1.46 -2.14 9.32
CA HIS A 256 -2.39 -3.02 10.05
C HIS A 256 -3.50 -3.57 9.13
N SER A 257 -3.07 -4.03 7.95
CA SER A 257 -3.95 -4.58 6.92
C SER A 257 -4.26 -6.04 7.21
N PHE A 258 -5.54 -6.41 7.15
CA PHE A 258 -5.97 -7.80 7.28
C PHE A 258 -5.82 -8.59 5.98
N GLN A 259 -5.63 -7.89 4.85
CA GLN A 259 -5.09 -8.32 3.55
C GLN A 259 -5.55 -7.36 2.46
N ARG A 260 -4.85 -7.14 1.35
CA ARG A 260 -3.42 -6.88 1.16
C ARG A 260 -3.27 -5.34 1.18
N ALA A 261 -2.06 -4.79 0.99
CA ALA A 261 -1.89 -3.34 0.92
C ALA A 261 -2.31 -2.77 -0.44
N VAL A 262 -1.64 -3.21 -1.51
CA VAL A 262 -1.91 -2.76 -2.89
C VAL A 262 -2.03 -3.96 -3.81
N THR A 263 -3.17 -4.08 -4.48
CA THR A 263 -3.40 -5.10 -5.50
C THR A 263 -3.59 -4.48 -6.87
N ILE A 264 -2.86 -5.03 -7.85
CA ILE A 264 -2.93 -4.70 -9.28
C ILE A 264 -3.45 -5.95 -9.99
N HIS A 265 -4.65 -5.91 -10.55
CA HIS A 265 -5.30 -7.09 -11.15
C HIS A 265 -5.84 -6.75 -12.53
N GLY A 266 -5.25 -7.29 -13.59
CA GLY A 266 -5.63 -7.03 -14.99
C GLY A 266 -5.46 -5.55 -15.38
N VAL A 267 -4.37 -4.93 -14.91
CA VAL A 267 -4.10 -3.49 -15.08
C VAL A 267 -2.70 -3.26 -15.63
N TRP A 268 -2.61 -2.30 -16.55
CA TRP A 268 -1.43 -1.94 -17.30
C TRP A 268 -1.14 -0.45 -17.09
N TYR A 269 0.14 -0.10 -16.99
CA TYR A 269 0.63 1.29 -16.88
C TYR A 269 0.28 2.06 -15.59
N ALA A 270 -0.27 1.42 -14.55
CA ALA A 270 -0.54 2.08 -13.27
C ALA A 270 0.76 2.40 -12.51
N LYS A 271 0.71 3.43 -11.64
CA LYS A 271 1.85 3.84 -10.80
C LYS A 271 1.60 3.52 -9.33
N ILE A 272 2.46 2.69 -8.75
CA ILE A 272 2.44 2.31 -7.35
C ILE A 272 3.78 2.79 -6.77
N THR A 273 3.79 4.01 -6.23
CA THR A 273 5.06 4.70 -5.94
C THR A 273 5.15 5.28 -4.55
N ASP A 274 6.30 5.18 -3.91
CA ASP A 274 6.60 5.83 -2.61
C ASP A 274 5.64 5.46 -1.47
N ASN A 275 4.94 4.32 -1.56
CA ASN A 275 4.04 3.89 -0.49
C ASN A 275 4.83 3.23 0.65
N VAL A 276 4.35 3.43 1.88
CA VAL A 276 4.80 2.72 3.08
C VAL A 276 3.73 1.70 3.43
N ALA A 277 4.07 0.41 3.37
CA ALA A 277 3.18 -0.66 3.80
C ALA A 277 3.74 -1.40 5.02
N TYR A 278 2.95 -1.52 6.09
CA TYR A 278 3.42 -2.06 7.37
C TYR A 278 2.41 -2.96 8.08
N ASP A 279 2.86 -4.10 8.60
CA ASP A 279 2.00 -5.09 9.29
C ASP A 279 0.80 -5.49 8.42
N VAL A 280 1.11 -6.27 7.38
CA VAL A 280 0.15 -6.67 6.34
C VAL A 280 0.05 -8.19 6.30
N ALA A 281 -1.18 -8.73 6.40
CA ALA A 281 -1.42 -10.16 6.26
C ALA A 281 -1.53 -10.58 4.78
N GLY A 282 -0.73 -11.57 4.38
CA GLY A 282 -0.62 -12.05 3.00
C GLY A 282 0.33 -11.22 2.14
N HIS A 283 0.46 -11.58 0.86
CA HIS A 283 1.28 -10.82 -0.09
C HIS A 283 0.94 -9.33 -0.05
N THR A 284 1.94 -8.45 0.07
CA THR A 284 1.67 -7.04 0.42
C THR A 284 1.43 -6.14 -0.78
N ILE A 285 2.39 -6.04 -1.69
CA ILE A 285 2.19 -5.49 -3.04
C ILE A 285 2.00 -6.68 -3.98
N PHE A 286 0.83 -6.79 -4.58
CA PHE A 286 0.33 -8.02 -5.21
C PHE A 286 -0.11 -7.76 -6.66
N VAL A 287 0.71 -8.21 -7.60
CA VAL A 287 0.43 -8.15 -9.05
C VAL A 287 -0.20 -9.48 -9.47
N GLU A 288 -1.52 -9.47 -9.57
CA GLU A 288 -2.41 -10.63 -9.55
C GLU A 288 -2.72 -11.19 -10.93
N ASP A 289 -2.65 -12.51 -11.09
CA ASP A 289 -3.09 -13.28 -12.27
C ASP A 289 -2.17 -13.27 -13.50
N GLY A 290 -1.13 -12.43 -13.54
CA GLY A 290 -0.05 -12.58 -14.51
C GLY A 290 -0.37 -12.04 -15.90
N ALA A 291 -1.29 -11.08 -16.00
CA ALA A 291 -1.56 -10.34 -17.24
C ALA A 291 -1.23 -8.84 -17.14
N GLU A 292 -0.73 -8.38 -16.00
CA GLU A 292 -0.54 -6.98 -15.63
C GLU A 292 0.82 -6.51 -16.15
N LYS A 293 0.83 -5.67 -17.18
CA LYS A 293 2.09 -5.25 -17.84
C LYS A 293 2.38 -3.77 -17.67
N TRP A 294 3.66 -3.42 -17.66
CA TRP A 294 4.16 -2.05 -17.72
C TRP A 294 3.75 -1.15 -16.57
N ASN A 295 3.33 -1.73 -15.44
CA ASN A 295 3.11 -0.98 -14.22
C ASN A 295 4.46 -0.53 -13.64
N ARG A 296 4.45 0.61 -12.97
CA ARG A 296 5.61 1.19 -12.30
C ARG A 296 5.47 1.00 -10.80
N ILE A 297 6.25 0.08 -10.25
CA ILE A 297 6.33 -0.19 -8.82
C ILE A 297 7.68 0.35 -8.33
N GLU A 298 7.67 1.57 -7.80
CA GLU A 298 8.91 2.33 -7.56
C GLU A 298 8.96 2.99 -6.18
N GLY A 299 10.09 2.89 -5.48
CA GLY A 299 10.29 3.64 -4.22
C GLY A 299 9.41 3.20 -3.05
N ASN A 300 8.76 2.04 -3.11
CA ASN A 300 7.90 1.58 -2.01
C ASN A 300 8.73 0.93 -0.90
N LEU A 301 8.37 1.22 0.35
CA LEU A 301 8.87 0.53 1.52
C LEU A 301 7.79 -0.43 2.04
N VAL A 302 8.14 -1.71 2.15
CA VAL A 302 7.24 -2.74 2.68
C VAL A 302 7.92 -3.44 3.85
N ALA A 303 7.29 -3.41 5.03
CA ALA A 303 7.81 -3.98 6.26
C ALA A 303 6.77 -4.86 6.96
N LEU A 304 7.24 -5.93 7.59
CA LEU A 304 6.43 -6.87 8.38
C LEU A 304 5.24 -7.48 7.62
N THR A 305 5.54 -8.23 6.56
CA THR A 305 4.53 -9.07 5.90
C THR A 305 4.29 -10.36 6.69
N ARG A 306 3.05 -10.57 7.11
CA ARG A 306 2.61 -11.70 7.94
C ARG A 306 1.93 -12.78 7.12
N LYS A 307 2.06 -14.02 7.60
CA LYS A 307 1.31 -15.18 7.10
C LYS A 307 -0.20 -14.92 7.14
N ASN A 308 -0.93 -15.34 6.09
CA ASN A 308 -2.38 -15.35 6.08
C ASN A 308 -2.91 -16.76 5.73
N PRO A 309 -3.41 -17.53 6.71
CA PRO A 309 -3.73 -18.95 6.52
C PRO A 309 -5.11 -19.24 5.90
N VAL A 310 -5.90 -18.21 5.62
CA VAL A 310 -7.30 -18.35 5.14
C VAL A 310 -7.49 -17.74 3.75
N MET A 311 -6.40 -17.58 2.99
CA MET A 311 -6.39 -16.97 1.66
C MET A 311 -5.69 -17.86 0.64
N LEU A 312 -4.90 -17.31 -0.28
CA LEU A 312 -4.18 -18.12 -1.26
C LEU A 312 -3.21 -19.05 -0.54
N SER A 313 -2.97 -20.23 -1.07
CA SER A 313 -2.00 -21.17 -0.49
C SER A 313 -0.60 -20.54 -0.38
N SER A 314 -0.24 -19.65 -1.32
CA SER A 314 0.99 -18.87 -1.33
C SER A 314 1.08 -17.87 -0.17
N ASP A 315 -0.05 -17.40 0.39
CA ASP A 315 -0.07 -16.51 1.57
C ASP A 315 0.38 -17.20 2.87
N MET A 316 0.59 -18.53 2.84
CA MET A 316 1.26 -19.26 3.91
C MET A 316 2.77 -18.96 3.97
N LYS A 317 3.34 -18.53 2.84
CA LYS A 317 4.73 -18.07 2.66
C LYS A 317 4.73 -16.78 1.83
N PRO A 318 4.17 -15.69 2.37
CA PRO A 318 3.91 -14.48 1.62
C PRO A 318 5.19 -13.72 1.27
N ALA A 319 5.06 -12.78 0.35
CA ALA A 319 6.15 -11.89 -0.05
C ALA A 319 5.80 -10.42 0.22
N ASN A 320 6.81 -9.58 0.49
CA ASN A 320 6.62 -8.13 0.49
C ASN A 320 6.13 -7.65 -0.88
N PHE A 321 6.79 -8.13 -1.94
CA PHE A 321 6.41 -7.89 -3.33
C PHE A 321 6.21 -9.23 -4.03
N TRP A 322 5.01 -9.46 -4.57
CA TRP A 322 4.66 -10.68 -5.28
C TRP A 322 4.06 -10.34 -6.63
N GLN A 323 4.41 -11.15 -7.64
CA GLN A 323 3.92 -10.97 -9.00
C GLN A 323 3.86 -12.28 -9.76
N GLN A 324 3.00 -12.35 -10.77
CA GLN A 324 2.90 -13.48 -11.69
C GLN A 324 3.38 -13.19 -13.11
N ILE A 325 3.85 -11.97 -13.42
CA ILE A 325 4.37 -11.60 -14.74
C ILE A 325 5.52 -10.59 -14.67
N PRO A 326 6.70 -10.89 -15.26
CA PRO A 326 7.93 -10.11 -15.05
C PRO A 326 7.92 -8.76 -15.77
N THR A 327 7.02 -8.56 -16.72
CA THR A 327 6.92 -7.39 -17.61
C THR A 327 6.44 -6.11 -16.89
N ASN A 328 7.04 -5.76 -15.76
CA ASN A 328 6.79 -4.55 -14.98
C ASN A 328 8.11 -3.89 -14.56
N TYR A 329 8.04 -2.63 -14.13
CA TYR A 329 9.21 -1.89 -13.65
C TYR A 329 9.25 -1.91 -12.12
N TRP A 330 10.28 -2.56 -11.57
CA TRP A 330 10.54 -2.66 -10.13
C TRP A 330 11.81 -1.89 -9.81
N ARG A 331 11.68 -0.69 -9.24
CA ARG A 331 12.84 0.17 -9.00
C ARG A 331 12.85 0.75 -7.59
N HIS A 332 14.00 0.82 -6.92
CA HIS A 332 14.14 1.56 -5.65
C HIS A 332 13.23 1.06 -4.51
N ASN A 333 12.69 -0.16 -4.60
CA ASN A 333 11.83 -0.70 -3.56
C ASN A 333 12.64 -1.34 -2.44
N VAL A 334 12.13 -1.27 -1.22
CA VAL A 334 12.72 -1.90 -0.05
C VAL A 334 11.76 -2.94 0.52
N ALA A 335 12.21 -4.19 0.53
CA ALA A 335 11.56 -5.30 1.22
C ALA A 335 12.21 -5.49 2.61
N ALA A 336 11.70 -4.77 3.60
CA ALA A 336 12.27 -4.67 4.95
C ALA A 336 11.70 -5.70 5.95
N GLY A 337 11.10 -6.78 5.45
CA GLY A 337 10.80 -7.96 6.26
C GLY A 337 9.49 -8.64 5.91
N SER A 338 9.59 -9.92 5.59
CA SER A 338 8.47 -10.86 5.44
C SER A 338 8.78 -12.15 6.20
N VAL A 339 7.74 -12.84 6.67
CA VAL A 339 7.91 -14.19 7.25
C VAL A 339 8.47 -15.20 6.23
N ALA A 340 8.42 -14.90 4.93
CA ALA A 340 9.05 -15.71 3.90
C ALA A 340 9.89 -14.88 2.93
N PHE A 341 9.29 -14.22 1.94
CA PHE A 341 10.05 -13.69 0.80
C PHE A 341 10.06 -12.16 0.76
N GLY A 342 11.17 -11.56 0.34
CA GLY A 342 11.20 -10.14 -0.02
C GLY A 342 10.46 -9.92 -1.34
N PHE A 343 11.06 -10.38 -2.43
CA PHE A 343 10.48 -10.41 -3.76
C PHE A 343 10.18 -11.84 -4.19
N TRP A 344 8.98 -12.09 -4.72
CA TRP A 344 8.64 -13.38 -5.32
C TRP A 344 8.02 -13.21 -6.70
N PHE A 345 8.76 -13.68 -7.70
CA PHE A 345 8.32 -13.85 -9.07
C PHE A 345 7.74 -15.26 -9.24
N GLU A 346 6.43 -15.38 -9.06
CA GLU A 346 5.69 -16.63 -9.23
C GLU A 346 5.23 -16.81 -10.69
N LEU A 347 6.18 -17.10 -11.57
CA LEU A 347 5.91 -17.13 -13.01
C LEU A 347 5.34 -18.48 -13.45
N THR A 348 4.06 -18.47 -13.81
CA THR A 348 3.36 -19.66 -14.31
C THR A 348 3.29 -19.63 -15.84
N GLY A 349 2.95 -20.78 -16.44
CA GLY A 349 2.87 -20.90 -17.90
C GLY A 349 1.70 -20.17 -18.54
N ARG A 350 0.70 -19.73 -17.76
CA ARG A 350 -0.48 -18.99 -18.25
C ARG A 350 -1.05 -18.11 -17.14
N PRO A 351 -1.64 -16.95 -17.50
CA PRO A 351 -2.41 -16.15 -16.58
C PRO A 351 -3.56 -16.94 -15.94
N THR A 352 -3.90 -16.60 -14.70
CA THR A 352 -4.95 -17.26 -13.92
C THR A 352 -6.16 -16.35 -13.72
N GLY A 353 -7.14 -16.81 -12.92
CA GLY A 353 -8.27 -16.01 -12.46
C GLY A 353 -9.04 -15.28 -13.58
N PRO A 354 -9.60 -14.09 -13.30
CA PRO A 354 -10.30 -13.27 -14.28
C PRO A 354 -9.44 -12.81 -15.48
N SER A 355 -8.10 -12.82 -15.36
CA SER A 355 -7.18 -12.48 -16.47
C SER A 355 -6.78 -13.68 -17.35
N ARG A 356 -7.38 -14.86 -17.15
CA ARG A 356 -6.99 -16.11 -17.85
C ARG A 356 -7.03 -15.96 -19.37
N THR A 357 -5.92 -16.27 -20.03
CA THR A 357 -5.79 -16.32 -21.50
C THR A 357 -4.81 -17.41 -21.95
N MET A 358 -4.90 -17.78 -23.22
CA MET A 358 -3.99 -18.72 -23.90
C MET A 358 -2.86 -18.01 -24.64
N ASP A 359 -2.99 -16.70 -24.87
CA ASP A 359 -2.13 -15.91 -25.77
C ASP A 359 -0.91 -15.33 -25.04
N LEU A 360 -0.81 -15.56 -23.73
CA LEU A 360 0.24 -15.02 -22.88
C LEU A 360 0.85 -16.15 -22.03
N CYS A 361 2.18 -16.16 -21.95
CA CYS A 361 2.94 -17.09 -21.12
C CYS A 361 3.93 -16.31 -20.25
N PRO A 362 3.57 -15.94 -19.01
CA PRO A 362 4.42 -15.14 -18.12
C PRO A 362 5.81 -15.74 -17.89
N PHE A 363 5.90 -17.07 -17.88
CA PHE A 363 7.16 -17.81 -17.80
C PHE A 363 8.18 -17.47 -18.91
N ASN A 364 7.72 -17.05 -20.08
CA ASN A 364 8.57 -16.71 -21.24
C ASN A 364 8.75 -15.18 -21.44
N GLU A 365 8.11 -14.36 -20.63
CA GLU A 365 8.14 -12.90 -20.81
C GLU A 365 9.47 -12.30 -20.31
N HIS A 366 9.86 -11.18 -20.91
CA HIS A 366 10.99 -10.39 -20.44
C HIS A 366 10.62 -9.54 -19.23
N ILE A 367 11.58 -9.37 -18.33
CA ILE A 367 11.45 -8.42 -17.25
C ILE A 367 11.43 -7.01 -17.82
N GLY A 368 10.53 -6.16 -17.31
CA GLY A 368 10.55 -4.73 -17.67
C GLY A 368 11.82 -4.08 -17.13
N GLU A 369 11.94 -4.01 -15.81
CA GLU A 369 13.19 -3.69 -15.12
C GLU A 369 13.16 -4.18 -13.68
N PHE A 370 14.31 -4.60 -13.15
CA PHE A 370 14.51 -4.83 -11.72
C PHE A 370 15.81 -4.17 -11.29
N LYS A 371 15.73 -2.96 -10.75
CA LYS A 371 16.90 -2.11 -10.51
C LYS A 371 16.86 -1.47 -9.13
N ASN A 372 17.98 -1.54 -8.41
CA ASN A 372 18.17 -0.85 -7.14
C ASN A 372 17.10 -1.18 -6.09
N ASN A 373 16.65 -2.44 -6.06
CA ASN A 373 15.76 -2.92 -5.00
C ASN A 373 16.61 -3.56 -3.89
N SER A 374 16.22 -3.37 -2.64
CA SER A 374 16.85 -4.02 -1.48
C SER A 374 15.87 -4.97 -0.79
N ALA A 375 16.39 -6.05 -0.22
CA ALA A 375 15.61 -6.98 0.58
C ALA A 375 16.44 -7.44 1.78
N HIS A 376 15.84 -7.37 2.96
CA HIS A 376 16.44 -7.88 4.20
C HIS A 376 15.35 -8.38 5.16
N SER A 377 15.76 -8.92 6.30
CA SER A 377 14.85 -9.38 7.36
C SER A 377 13.76 -10.36 6.88
N SER A 378 14.07 -11.15 5.86
CA SER A 378 13.20 -12.16 5.23
C SER A 378 13.99 -13.46 5.03
N SER A 379 13.32 -14.62 4.90
CA SER A 379 14.05 -15.88 4.72
C SER A 379 14.74 -15.98 3.35
N ILE A 380 14.13 -15.43 2.30
CA ILE A 380 14.75 -15.29 0.97
C ILE A 380 14.48 -13.87 0.45
N GLY A 381 15.53 -13.16 0.03
CA GLY A 381 15.40 -11.80 -0.52
C GLY A 381 14.71 -11.77 -1.89
N LEU A 382 15.09 -12.66 -2.80
CA LEU A 382 14.50 -12.80 -4.14
C LEU A 382 14.23 -14.28 -4.44
N ARG A 383 12.99 -14.60 -4.79
CA ARG A 383 12.56 -15.94 -5.22
C ARG A 383 11.98 -15.88 -6.63
N ILE A 384 12.50 -16.71 -7.53
CA ILE A 384 11.95 -16.94 -8.86
C ILE A 384 11.58 -18.43 -8.93
N TYR A 385 10.29 -18.75 -8.98
CA TYR A 385 9.79 -20.13 -8.91
C TYR A 385 8.35 -20.19 -9.48
N PRO A 386 7.94 -21.22 -10.24
CA PRO A 386 8.65 -22.48 -10.53
C PRO A 386 9.80 -22.38 -11.54
N GLY A 387 9.88 -21.29 -12.31
CA GLY A 387 11.04 -21.00 -13.16
C GLY A 387 10.80 -19.77 -14.01
N TRP A 388 11.77 -19.46 -14.88
CA TRP A 388 11.72 -18.34 -15.80
C TRP A 388 12.63 -18.64 -16.99
N ASN A 389 12.10 -18.57 -18.22
CA ASN A 389 12.86 -18.81 -19.45
C ASN A 389 12.48 -17.75 -20.50
N PRO A 390 12.95 -16.51 -20.34
CA PRO A 390 12.64 -15.44 -21.30
C PRO A 390 13.10 -15.83 -22.70
N LYS A 391 12.24 -15.64 -23.71
CA LYS A 391 12.47 -16.06 -25.11
C LYS A 391 12.72 -14.90 -26.04
#